data_AF-A0A956Q0N9-F1
#
_entry.id   AF-A0A956Q0N9-F1
#
_cell.length_a   1.000
_cell.length_b   1.000
_cell.length_c   1.000
_cell.angle_alpha   90.00
_cell.angle_beta   90.00
_cell.angle_gamma   90.00
#
_symmetry.space_group_name_H-M   'P 1'
#
loop_
_entity.id
_entity.type
_entity.pdbx_description
1 polymer ?
#
loop_
_entity_poly.entity_id
_entity_poly.type
_entity_poly.pdbx_seq_one_letter_code
_entity_poly.pdbx_strand_id
1 'polypeptide(L)' 'MTDSEPRCSCGHTTDHKLVTRRVEYSWLGWLMIFVGISAHPLRVRYQCLKCDQVLHVESDPRVIRDKRRHD' A
#
# COMPACT_ATOMS: atom_id res chain seq x y z
N MET A 1 -21.80 -17.56 6.50
CA MET A 1 -20.84 -17.16 5.45
C MET A 1 -20.60 -15.68 5.60
N THR A 2 -19.58 -15.30 6.37
CA THR A 2 -19.25 -13.90 6.65
C THR A 2 -18.21 -13.43 5.65
N ASP A 3 -18.70 -12.85 4.54
CA ASP A 3 -17.91 -12.09 3.59
C ASP A 3 -17.68 -10.67 4.14
N SER A 4 -16.81 -10.59 5.14
CA SER A 4 -16.37 -9.32 5.73
C SER A 4 -15.14 -8.83 4.98
N GLU A 5 -15.30 -8.54 3.69
CA GLU A 5 -14.28 -7.85 2.93
C GLU A 5 -13.98 -6.51 3.61
N PRO A 6 -12.69 -6.12 3.81
CA PRO A 6 -12.35 -4.89 4.50
C PRO A 6 -12.92 -3.71 3.71
N ARG A 7 -13.92 -3.05 4.29
CA ARG A 7 -14.60 -1.88 3.73
C ARG A 7 -14.34 -0.69 4.65
N CYS A 8 -14.10 0.47 4.05
CA CYS A 8 -14.05 1.70 4.83
C CYS A 8 -15.47 2.14 5.25
N SER A 9 -15.57 3.13 6.13
CA SER A 9 -16.85 3.74 6.56
C SER A 9 -17.64 4.35 5.40
N CYS A 10 -16.98 4.64 4.28
CA CYS A 10 -17.63 5.06 3.04
C CYS A 10 -18.26 3.90 2.23
N GLY A 11 -18.00 2.65 2.61
CA GLY A 11 -18.41 1.44 1.89
C GLY A 11 -17.48 1.02 0.74
N HIS A 12 -16.35 1.69 0.52
CA HIS A 12 -15.40 1.33 -0.53
C HIS A 12 -14.50 0.16 -0.09
N THR A 13 -14.25 -0.78 -1.00
CA THR A 13 -13.32 -1.91 -0.84
C THR A 13 -11.94 -1.55 -1.39
N THR A 14 -10.94 -2.39 -1.12
CA THR A 14 -9.54 -2.21 -1.56
C THR A 14 -9.36 -2.14 -3.09
N ASP A 15 -10.33 -2.61 -3.87
CA ASP A 15 -10.32 -2.59 -5.34
C ASP A 15 -10.99 -1.34 -5.94
N HIS A 16 -11.68 -0.54 -5.12
CA HIS A 16 -12.38 0.65 -5.59
C HIS A 16 -11.39 1.73 -6.04
N LYS A 17 -11.68 2.46 -7.13
CA LYS A 17 -10.83 3.55 -7.67
C LYS A 17 -10.48 4.67 -6.68
N LEU A 18 -11.22 4.77 -5.57
CA LEU A 18 -11.03 5.76 -4.52
C LEU A 18 -10.07 5.28 -3.42
N VAL A 19 -9.63 4.02 -3.46
CA VAL A 19 -8.63 3.48 -2.54
C VAL A 19 -7.28 3.50 -3.25
N THR A 20 -6.36 4.31 -2.72
CA THR A 20 -5.00 4.39 -3.24
C THR A 20 -4.06 3.53 -2.40
N ARG A 21 -3.03 2.98 -3.05
CA ARG A 21 -1.94 2.29 -2.37
C ARG A 21 -0.81 3.27 -2.12
N ARG A 22 -0.56 3.62 -0.87
CA ARG A 22 0.64 4.36 -0.50
C ARG A 22 1.75 3.40 -0.10
N VAL A 23 2.88 3.51 -0.79
CA VAL A 23 4.14 2.89 -0.38
C VAL A 23 4.80 3.75 0.70
N GLU A 24 5.27 3.09 1.75
CA GLU A 24 6.13 3.70 2.76
C GLU A 24 7.51 3.07 2.70
N TYR A 25 8.53 3.92 2.64
CA TYR A 25 9.92 3.52 2.73
C TYR A 25 10.45 3.84 4.12
N SER A 26 11.37 3.01 4.60
CA SER A 26 12.18 3.36 5.77
C SER A 26 12.99 4.62 5.48
N TRP A 27 13.40 5.33 6.54
CA TRP A 27 14.41 6.39 6.47
C TRP A 27 15.64 5.99 5.65
N LEU A 28 16.17 4.78 5.89
CA LEU A 28 17.31 4.24 5.12
C LEU A 28 16.96 3.98 3.64
N GLY A 29 15.70 3.62 3.36
CA GLY A 29 15.21 3.43 1.99
C GLY A 29 15.11 4.75 1.24
N TRP A 30 14.67 5.83 1.90
CA TRP A 30 14.74 7.18 1.35
C TRP A 30 16.18 7.58 1.03
N LEU A 31 17.12 7.37 1.96
CA LEU A 31 18.53 7.66 1.72
C LEU A 31 19.09 6.88 0.52
N MET A 32 18.75 5.60 0.39
CA MET A 32 19.15 4.79 -0.77
C MET A 32 18.57 5.30 -2.08
N ILE A 33 17.29 5.70 -2.11
CA ILE A 33 16.67 6.31 -3.31
C ILE A 33 17.40 7.60 -3.71
N PHE A 34 17.78 8.44 -2.75
CA PHE A 34 18.54 9.66 -3.01
C PHE A 34 19.93 9.40 -3.59
N VAL A 35 20.56 8.27 -3.23
CA VAL A 35 21.88 7.85 -3.75
C VAL A 35 21.74 7.06 -5.08
N GLY A 36 20.52 6.92 -5.62
CA GLY A 36 20.26 6.21 -6.87
C GLY A 36 20.18 4.69 -6.73
N ILE A 37 20.09 4.19 -5.50
CA ILE A 37 19.97 2.76 -5.18
C ILE A 37 18.49 2.41 -5.08
N SER A 38 18.07 1.30 -5.71
CA SER A 38 16.70 0.81 -5.61
C SER A 38 16.40 0.34 -4.19
N ALA A 39 15.67 1.16 -3.42
CA ALA A 39 15.21 0.77 -2.10
C ALA A 39 13.91 -0.05 -2.18
N HIS A 40 13.81 -1.05 -1.31
CA HIS A 40 12.57 -1.81 -1.15
C HIS A 40 11.56 -1.02 -0.29
N PRO A 41 10.29 -0.92 -0.71
CA PRO A 41 9.25 -0.37 0.15
C PRO A 41 9.11 -1.24 1.39
N LEU A 42 8.96 -0.62 2.55
CA LEU A 42 8.83 -1.31 3.82
C LEU A 42 7.38 -1.74 4.07
N ARG A 43 6.42 -0.89 3.70
CA ARG A 43 4.99 -1.13 3.90
C ARG A 43 4.17 -0.56 2.75
N VAL A 44 3.02 -1.18 2.48
CA VAL A 44 2.02 -0.69 1.55
C VAL A 44 0.70 -0.60 2.29
N ARG A 45 0.15 0.61 2.40
CA ARG A 45 -1.14 0.86 3.03
C ARG A 45 -2.19 1.24 2.01
N TYR A 46 -3.36 0.64 2.14
CA TYR A 46 -4.54 0.87 1.31
C TYR A 46 -5.40 1.92 2.01
N GLN A 47 -5.38 3.14 1.48
CA GLN A 47 -6.04 4.30 2.09
C GLN A 47 -7.15 4.81 1.19
N CYS A 48 -8.35 5.00 1.76
CA CYS A 48 -9.47 5.60 1.03
C CYS A 48 -9.27 7.12 0.94
N LEU A 49 -9.26 7.68 -0.26
CA LEU A 49 -9.14 9.13 -0.47
C LEU A 49 -10.39 9.93 -0.05
N LYS A 50 -11.51 9.25 0.23
CA LYS A 50 -12.78 9.89 0.57
C LYS A 50 -12.99 10.08 2.08
N CYS A 51 -12.74 9.04 2.87
CA CYS A 51 -12.85 9.06 4.34
C CYS A 51 -11.50 9.05 5.06
N ASP A 52 -10.40 9.02 4.31
CA ASP A 52 -9.02 8.93 4.81
C ASP A 52 -8.68 7.68 5.65
N GLN A 53 -9.59 6.70 5.66
CA GLN A 53 -9.44 5.48 6.45
C GLN A 53 -8.48 4.50 5.77
N VAL A 54 -7.67 3.83 6.59
CA VAL A 54 -6.78 2.74 6.15
C VAL A 54 -7.55 1.42 6.25
N LEU A 55 -7.76 0.76 5.11
CA LEU A 55 -8.50 -0.51 5.03
C LEU A 55 -7.59 -1.69 5.36
N HIS A 56 -6.36 -1.65 4.86
CA HIS A 56 -5.41 -2.74 4.98
C HIS A 56 -3.98 -2.21 4.94
N VAL A 57 -3.09 -2.88 5.67
CA VAL A 57 -1.66 -2.59 5.68
C VAL A 57 -0.90 -3.87 5.42
N GLU A 58 -0.27 -3.93 4.25
CA GLU A 58 0.66 -5.00 3.91
C GLU A 58 2.07 -4.58 4.30
N SER A 59 2.69 -5.37 5.17
CA SER A 59 4.09 -5.20 5.56
C SER A 59 4.96 -6.36 5.06
N ASP A 60 4.39 -7.32 4.33
CA ASP A 60 5.13 -8.50 3.90
C ASP A 60 6.11 -8.15 2.76
N PRO A 61 7.43 -8.27 2.98
CA PRO A 61 8.43 -7.86 2.00
C PRO A 61 8.38 -8.69 0.71
N ARG A 62 7.76 -9.88 0.71
CA ARG A 62 7.61 -10.72 -0.49
C ARG A 62 6.49 -10.21 -1.38
N VAL A 63 5.38 -9.77 -0.79
CA VAL A 63 4.22 -9.21 -1.50
C VAL A 63 4.56 -7.86 -2.14
N ILE A 64 5.37 -7.06 -1.46
CA ILE A 64 5.80 -5.73 -1.93
C ILE A 64 6.78 -5.85 -3.12
N ARG A 65 7.60 -6.91 -3.16
CA ARG A 65 8.61 -7.13 -4.20
C ARG A 65 8.02 -7.52 -5.56
N ASP A 66 6.84 -8.15 -5.55
CA ASP A 66 6.21 -8.78 -6.72
C ASP A 66 5.44 -7.78 -7.60
N LYS A 67 4.87 -6.71 -7.03
CA LYS A 67 4.11 -5.70 -7.79
C LYS A 67 4.97 -4.70 -8.60
N ARG A 68 6.22 -5.06 -8.96
CA ARG A 68 7.13 -4.24 -9.76
C ARG A 68 7.13 -4.54 -11.26
N ARG A 69 6.32 -5.50 -11.74
CA ARG A 69 6.30 -5.89 -13.16
C ARG A 69 4.97 -5.54 -13.83
N HIS A 70 4.88 -4.33 -14.37
CA HIS A 70 4.07 -4.01 -15.54
C HIS A 70 4.96 -3.13 -16.42
N ASP A 71 5.68 -3.80 -17.33
CA ASP A 71 6.06 -3.25 -18.63
C ASP A 71 4.84 -3.41 -19.55
#